data_AF-A0A4Z0A4Y3-F1
#
_entry.id   AF-A0A4Z0A4Y3-F1
#
_cell.length_a   1.000
_cell.length_b   1.000
_cell.length_c   1.000
_cell.angle_alpha   90.00
_cell.angle_beta   90.00
_cell.angle_gamma   90.00
#
_symmetry.space_group_name_H-M   'P 1'
#
loop_
_entity.id
_entity.type
_entity.pdbx_description
1 polymer ?
#
loop_
_entity_poly.entity_id
_entity_poly.type
_entity_poly.pdbx_seq_one_letter_code
_entity_poly.pdbx_strand_id
1 'polypeptide(L)'
;MPGPSNARKKKKAQNKKDKHAKLHTSTGESASNDSSFEADRHPHTSADVFPDFSRLHVLSPSPDSLYSQEPLPLPDARHEDTEESEESDSLALETYDATFALLQQPIIYDPGNGPRVQDVRAFLSSPFSQPACSTEPLCAEFAQPEVLQMLLTVLPEETALFLWYNKSRRIGRVCPSCRRLYNLGDTLPDAVQDTHGDPDAQVEKPPSPLLYREQHISGLCSPLCFILAAFNCPGAIRAAWGRMAEELDDATWAQLNSVGASAGAHSDHGLGMLLRMTRLHDLGLAQLCTPEIEAEESDAQQWYPSVAVAA
;
A
#
# COMPACT_ATOMS: atom_id res chain seq x y z
N MET A 1 3.08 17.27 -15.31
CA MET A 1 3.58 18.52 -14.71
C MET A 1 4.37 18.18 -13.44
N PRO A 2 5.58 18.70 -13.22
CA PRO A 2 6.30 18.47 -11.97
C PRO A 2 5.57 19.16 -10.81
N GLY A 3 5.17 18.41 -9.78
CA GLY A 3 4.45 18.95 -8.61
C GLY A 3 5.35 19.79 -7.68
N PRO A 4 4.76 20.66 -6.83
CA PRO A 4 5.50 21.57 -5.97
C PRO A 4 6.33 20.82 -4.91
N SER A 5 7.60 21.22 -4.77
CA SER A 5 8.57 20.60 -3.85
C SER A 5 8.43 21.17 -2.44
N ASN A 6 8.15 20.29 -1.47
CA ASN A 6 7.98 20.59 -0.02
C ASN A 6 9.27 21.01 0.73
N ALA A 7 10.35 21.35 0.02
CA ALA A 7 11.66 21.66 0.61
C ALA A 7 11.68 22.91 1.53
N ARG A 8 10.69 23.81 1.44
CA ARG A 8 10.71 25.09 2.18
C ARG A 8 10.22 24.99 3.63
N LYS A 9 9.30 24.07 3.98
CA LYS A 9 8.78 23.94 5.35
C LYS A 9 9.80 23.31 6.32
N LYS A 10 10.66 22.38 5.88
CA LYS A 10 11.73 21.78 6.71
C LYS A 10 12.85 22.78 7.11
N LYS A 11 13.17 23.76 6.26
CA LYS A 11 14.24 24.75 6.52
C LYS A 11 13.98 25.64 7.75
N LYS A 12 12.71 25.89 8.09
CA LYS A 12 12.33 26.68 9.28
C LYS A 12 12.47 25.87 10.59
N ALA A 13 12.33 24.55 10.56
CA ALA A 13 12.53 23.70 11.74
C ALA A 13 14.02 23.49 12.07
N GLN A 14 14.88 23.43 11.06
CA GLN A 14 16.32 23.17 11.23
C GLN A 14 17.09 24.39 11.76
N ASN A 15 16.72 25.61 11.34
CA ASN A 15 17.29 26.85 11.88
C ASN A 15 17.03 27.06 13.39
N LYS A 16 16.02 26.39 13.96
CA LYS A 16 15.73 26.45 15.41
C LYS A 16 16.62 25.50 16.22
N LYS A 17 17.11 24.41 15.60
CA LYS A 17 18.03 23.44 16.24
C LYS A 17 19.47 23.94 16.25
N ASP A 18 19.92 24.61 15.18
CA ASP A 18 21.29 25.15 15.10
C ASP A 18 21.56 26.34 16.05
N LYS A 19 20.51 27.05 16.48
CA LYS A 19 20.66 28.11 17.49
C LYS A 19 20.88 27.57 18.91
N HIS A 20 20.50 26.32 19.19
CA HIS A 20 20.66 25.72 20.52
C HIS A 20 21.99 24.98 20.71
N ALA A 21 22.70 24.68 19.60
CA ALA A 21 24.01 24.01 19.64
C ALA A 21 25.21 24.97 19.82
N LYS A 22 25.01 26.29 19.69
CA LYS A 22 26.10 27.30 19.79
C LYS A 22 26.36 27.84 21.19
N LEU A 23 25.68 27.35 22.23
CA LEU A 23 25.86 27.84 23.61
C LEU A 23 26.74 26.94 24.51
N HIS A 24 27.26 25.81 24.00
CA HIS A 24 28.11 24.91 24.78
C HIS A 24 29.38 24.51 24.01
N THR A 25 30.29 25.46 23.79
CA THR A 25 31.68 25.10 23.40
C THR A 25 32.66 26.20 23.80
N SER A 26 33.19 26.12 25.03
CA SER A 26 34.39 26.87 25.42
C SER A 26 35.06 26.29 26.68
N THR A 27 35.89 25.27 26.50
CA THR A 27 37.06 24.81 27.31
C THR A 27 37.44 23.45 26.71
N GLY A 28 38.65 23.11 26.30
CA GLY A 28 39.99 23.56 26.64
C GLY A 28 40.85 22.28 26.77
N GLU A 29 41.76 22.08 25.82
CA GLU A 29 43.05 21.35 25.87
C GLU A 29 43.19 19.89 26.38
N SER A 30 43.75 19.09 25.45
CA SER A 30 44.92 18.19 25.62
C SER A 30 44.82 16.75 26.15
N ALA A 31 45.55 15.91 25.41
CA ALA A 31 46.27 14.67 25.75
C ALA A 31 45.62 13.30 25.44
N SER A 32 46.32 12.61 24.54
CA SER A 32 46.53 11.16 24.41
C SER A 32 45.99 10.24 25.50
N ASN A 33 45.22 9.21 25.11
CA ASN A 33 45.64 7.83 25.37
C ASN A 33 44.83 6.77 24.60
N ASP A 34 45.59 5.78 24.17
CA ASP A 34 45.30 4.40 23.82
C ASP A 34 44.52 3.65 24.93
N SER A 35 43.53 2.82 24.55
CA SER A 35 43.26 1.46 25.09
C SER A 35 41.80 0.97 24.92
N SER A 36 41.70 -0.27 24.45
CA SER A 36 40.73 -1.34 24.75
C SER A 36 39.22 -1.02 24.82
N PHE A 37 38.50 -1.52 23.82
CA PHE A 37 37.07 -1.85 23.89
C PHE A 37 36.86 -3.06 24.82
N GLU A 38 36.32 -2.83 26.03
CA GLU A 38 35.59 -3.86 26.78
C GLU A 38 34.08 -3.61 26.62
N ALA A 39 33.38 -4.70 26.29
CA ALA A 39 31.95 -4.76 26.16
C ALA A 39 31.31 -4.79 27.55
N ASP A 40 30.50 -3.77 27.86
CA ASP A 40 29.73 -3.71 29.09
C ASP A 40 28.22 -3.84 28.84
N ARG A 41 27.59 -4.48 29.82
CA ARG A 41 26.34 -5.24 29.73
C ARG A 41 25.10 -4.36 29.71
N HIS A 42 24.12 -4.76 28.90
CA HIS A 42 22.76 -4.26 28.95
C HIS A 42 22.05 -4.67 30.26
N PRO A 43 21.32 -3.75 30.92
CA PRO A 43 20.37 -4.13 31.95
C PRO A 43 19.06 -4.62 31.31
N HIS A 44 18.67 -5.82 31.73
CA HIS A 44 17.37 -6.44 31.49
C HIS A 44 16.22 -5.49 31.81
N THR A 45 15.30 -5.33 30.86
CA THR A 45 14.00 -4.69 31.09
C THR A 45 12.90 -5.65 30.63
N SER A 46 12.19 -6.14 31.65
CA SER A 46 10.75 -6.36 31.73
C SER A 46 10.04 -7.12 30.61
N ALA A 47 9.59 -8.32 30.96
CA ALA A 47 8.64 -9.12 30.20
C ALA A 47 7.30 -8.39 30.06
N ASP A 48 6.95 -8.01 28.83
CA ASP A 48 5.58 -7.70 28.46
C ASP A 48 4.85 -9.00 28.10
N VAL A 49 3.86 -9.31 28.93
CA VAL A 49 2.89 -10.40 28.74
C VAL A 49 1.98 -10.01 27.57
N PHE A 50 2.20 -10.60 26.41
CA PHE A 50 1.24 -10.54 25.31
C PHE A 50 0.04 -11.44 25.64
N PRO A 51 -1.21 -10.94 25.55
CA PRO A 51 -2.39 -11.78 25.68
C PRO A 51 -2.51 -12.71 24.46
N ASP A 52 -2.56 -14.01 24.75
CA ASP A 52 -2.88 -15.08 23.81
C ASP A 52 -4.30 -14.89 23.24
N PHE A 53 -4.39 -14.54 21.96
CA PHE A 53 -5.66 -14.36 21.23
C PHE A 53 -6.04 -15.59 20.40
N SER A 54 -5.57 -16.78 20.77
CA SER A 54 -5.90 -18.03 20.09
C SER A 54 -7.25 -18.59 20.56
N ARG A 55 -8.36 -17.88 20.29
CA ARG A 55 -9.74 -18.45 20.35
C ARG A 55 -10.78 -17.48 19.80
N LEU A 56 -10.79 -17.31 18.48
CA LEU A 56 -12.00 -16.86 17.79
C LEU A 56 -12.82 -18.08 17.39
N HIS A 57 -13.90 -18.31 18.14
CA HIS A 57 -14.97 -19.21 17.76
C HIS A 57 -15.55 -18.77 16.40
N VAL A 58 -15.43 -19.64 15.40
CA VAL A 58 -16.17 -19.55 14.15
C VAL A 58 -17.65 -19.76 14.48
N LEU A 59 -18.39 -18.66 14.60
CA LEU A 59 -19.84 -18.70 14.63
C LEU A 59 -20.31 -18.91 13.18
N SER A 60 -20.81 -20.12 12.89
CA SER A 60 -21.55 -20.40 11.67
C SER A 60 -22.79 -19.50 11.61
N PRO A 61 -23.02 -18.74 10.53
CA PRO A 61 -24.31 -18.11 10.32
C PRO A 61 -25.37 -19.17 10.01
N SER A 62 -26.50 -19.10 10.72
CA SER A 62 -27.68 -19.93 10.48
C SER A 62 -28.30 -19.62 9.11
N PRO A 63 -28.75 -20.62 8.36
CA PRO A 63 -29.46 -20.42 7.10
C PRO A 63 -30.96 -20.28 7.38
N ASP A 64 -31.43 -19.08 7.71
CA ASP A 64 -32.87 -18.80 7.77
C ASP A 64 -33.16 -17.38 7.30
N SER A 65 -33.47 -17.23 6.01
CA SER A 65 -34.43 -16.21 5.54
C SER A 65 -34.90 -16.54 4.12
N LEU A 66 -35.89 -17.44 4.05
CA LEU A 66 -36.72 -17.63 2.87
C LEU A 66 -37.64 -16.41 2.72
N TYR A 67 -37.19 -15.38 2.00
CA TYR A 67 -38.09 -14.34 1.54
C TYR A 67 -38.88 -14.86 0.33
N SER A 68 -40.19 -15.03 0.56
CA SER A 68 -41.19 -15.23 -0.48
C SER A 68 -41.13 -14.09 -1.49
N GLN A 69 -40.86 -14.40 -2.75
CA GLN A 69 -41.16 -13.49 -3.87
C GLN A 69 -42.57 -13.79 -4.37
N GLU A 70 -43.39 -12.75 -4.31
CA GLU A 70 -44.73 -12.66 -4.88
C GLU A 70 -44.62 -12.62 -6.42
N PRO A 71 -45.41 -13.40 -7.18
CA PRO A 71 -45.28 -13.45 -8.64
C PRO A 71 -45.87 -12.20 -9.30
N LEU A 72 -45.07 -11.54 -10.16
CA LEU A 72 -45.56 -10.48 -11.04
C LEU A 72 -46.39 -11.07 -12.21
N PRO A 73 -47.48 -10.42 -12.64
CA PRO A 73 -48.27 -10.87 -13.78
C PRO A 73 -47.56 -10.58 -15.11
N LEU A 74 -47.45 -11.61 -15.95
CA LEU A 74 -47.00 -11.54 -17.34
C LEU A 74 -48.03 -10.81 -18.22
N PRO A 75 -47.61 -9.88 -19.11
CA PRO A 75 -48.45 -9.40 -20.19
C PRO A 75 -48.50 -10.40 -21.35
N ASP A 76 -49.72 -10.70 -21.75
CA ASP A 76 -50.12 -11.56 -22.86
C ASP A 76 -49.86 -10.83 -24.19
N ALA A 77 -48.92 -11.32 -24.99
CA ALA A 77 -48.57 -10.76 -26.30
C ALA A 77 -48.49 -11.87 -27.36
N ARG A 78 -49.69 -12.17 -27.88
CA ARG A 78 -50.07 -12.62 -29.22
C ARG A 78 -48.95 -12.96 -30.21
N HIS A 79 -49.04 -14.21 -30.66
CA HIS A 79 -48.64 -14.75 -31.96
C HIS A 79 -48.75 -13.75 -33.12
N GLU A 80 -47.67 -13.63 -33.89
CA GLU A 80 -47.76 -13.57 -35.35
C GLU A 80 -46.79 -14.62 -35.92
N ASP A 81 -47.37 -15.51 -36.72
CA ASP A 81 -46.72 -16.59 -37.43
C ASP A 81 -45.81 -16.02 -38.52
N THR A 82 -44.57 -16.49 -38.61
CA THR A 82 -43.73 -16.32 -39.81
C THR A 82 -42.91 -17.58 -40.04
N GLU A 83 -43.48 -18.36 -40.95
CA GLU A 83 -42.95 -19.36 -41.88
C GLU A 83 -41.49 -19.84 -41.72
N GLU A 84 -41.44 -21.14 -41.43
CA GLU A 84 -40.52 -22.18 -41.90
C GLU A 84 -39.49 -21.77 -42.98
N SER A 85 -38.21 -21.86 -42.60
CA SER A 85 -37.13 -22.21 -43.53
C SER A 85 -36.35 -23.37 -42.93
N GLU A 86 -36.45 -24.51 -43.62
CA GLU A 86 -35.81 -25.77 -43.30
C GLU A 86 -34.27 -25.69 -43.42
N GLU A 87 -33.63 -26.33 -42.43
CA GLU A 87 -32.48 -27.23 -42.56
C GLU A 87 -31.23 -26.74 -43.32
N SER A 88 -30.22 -26.33 -42.55
CA SER A 88 -28.83 -26.67 -42.87
C SER A 88 -27.94 -26.66 -41.63
N ASP A 89 -27.77 -27.86 -41.07
CA ASP A 89 -26.50 -28.43 -40.63
C ASP A 89 -25.48 -27.52 -39.92
N SER A 90 -25.53 -27.49 -38.59
CA SER A 90 -24.36 -27.55 -37.69
C SER A 90 -24.79 -27.30 -36.23
N LEU A 91 -25.65 -28.18 -35.68
CA LEU A 91 -26.07 -28.15 -34.27
C LEU A 91 -25.10 -28.93 -33.36
N ALA A 92 -23.81 -28.65 -33.48
CA ALA A 92 -22.95 -28.74 -32.30
C ALA A 92 -23.25 -27.48 -31.47
N LEU A 93 -24.42 -27.49 -30.81
CA LEU A 93 -24.73 -26.59 -29.72
C LEU A 93 -23.77 -26.97 -28.60
N GLU A 94 -22.52 -26.51 -28.70
CA GLU A 94 -21.59 -26.43 -27.59
C GLU A 94 -22.35 -25.63 -26.53
N THR A 95 -22.99 -26.34 -25.61
CA THR A 95 -23.39 -25.82 -24.31
C THR A 95 -22.10 -25.38 -23.63
N TYR A 96 -21.65 -24.18 -24.00
CA TYR A 96 -20.61 -23.44 -23.33
C TYR A 96 -21.16 -23.15 -21.94
N ASP A 97 -20.92 -24.09 -21.04
CA ASP A 97 -21.30 -23.95 -19.66
C ASP A 97 -20.45 -22.81 -19.08
N ALA A 98 -21.04 -21.62 -18.99
CA ALA A 98 -20.41 -20.45 -18.42
C ALA A 98 -19.89 -20.74 -16.99
N THR A 99 -20.49 -21.70 -16.29
CA THR A 99 -20.02 -22.20 -14.99
C THR A 99 -18.66 -22.88 -15.12
N PHE A 100 -18.45 -23.68 -16.16
CA PHE A 100 -17.17 -24.34 -16.44
C PHE A 100 -16.08 -23.32 -16.80
N ALA A 101 -16.42 -22.26 -17.56
CA ALA A 101 -15.50 -21.17 -17.84
C ALA A 101 -15.10 -20.39 -16.57
N LEU A 102 -16.01 -20.19 -15.62
CA LEU A 102 -15.70 -19.60 -14.31
C LEU A 102 -14.81 -20.50 -13.45
N LEU A 103 -14.94 -21.83 -13.57
CA LEU A 103 -14.06 -22.79 -12.89
C LEU A 103 -12.66 -22.87 -13.52
N GLN A 104 -12.49 -22.43 -14.77
CA GLN A 104 -11.19 -22.48 -15.47
C GLN A 104 -10.22 -21.38 -15.03
N GLN A 105 -10.71 -20.25 -14.50
CA GLN A 105 -9.86 -19.15 -14.04
C GLN A 105 -10.05 -18.94 -12.55
N PRO A 106 -9.26 -19.63 -11.71
CA PRO A 106 -9.42 -19.49 -10.27
C PRO A 106 -9.08 -18.06 -9.83
N ILE A 107 -9.92 -17.49 -8.97
CA ILE A 107 -9.71 -16.16 -8.40
C ILE A 107 -8.36 -16.08 -7.65
N ILE A 108 -7.96 -17.19 -7.03
CA ILE A 108 -6.71 -17.36 -6.29
C ILE A 108 -5.98 -18.60 -6.81
N TYR A 109 -4.69 -18.45 -7.12
CA TYR A 109 -3.78 -19.54 -7.52
C TYR A 109 -2.60 -19.62 -6.54
N ASP A 110 -2.20 -20.83 -6.12
CA ASP A 110 -1.04 -21.04 -5.25
C ASP A 110 0.07 -21.82 -5.99
N PRO A 111 1.22 -21.20 -6.29
CA PRO A 111 2.36 -21.88 -6.91
C PRO A 111 3.20 -22.73 -5.92
N GLY A 112 2.77 -22.88 -4.66
CA GLY A 112 3.48 -23.62 -3.61
C GLY A 112 4.26 -22.74 -2.63
N ASN A 113 4.26 -21.42 -2.81
CA ASN A 113 4.83 -20.44 -1.87
C ASN A 113 3.79 -19.37 -1.47
N GLY A 114 2.53 -19.78 -1.40
CA GLY A 114 1.41 -19.02 -0.86
C GLY A 114 0.40 -18.56 -1.91
N PRO A 115 -0.85 -18.29 -1.52
CA PRO A 115 -1.92 -17.90 -2.43
C PRO A 115 -1.63 -16.58 -3.15
N ARG A 116 -1.95 -16.51 -4.44
CA ARG A 116 -1.85 -15.32 -5.30
C ARG A 116 -3.21 -14.95 -5.87
N VAL A 117 -3.55 -13.67 -5.82
CA VAL A 117 -4.77 -13.14 -6.46
C VAL A 117 -4.54 -13.06 -7.97
N GLN A 118 -5.39 -13.69 -8.77
CA GLN A 118 -5.29 -13.66 -10.24
C GLN A 118 -6.15 -12.54 -10.83
N ASP A 119 -7.42 -12.47 -10.39
CA ASP A 119 -8.37 -11.40 -10.72
C ASP A 119 -8.72 -10.63 -9.44
N VAL A 120 -8.25 -9.39 -9.36
CA VAL A 120 -8.47 -8.52 -8.19
C VAL A 120 -9.94 -8.11 -8.04
N ARG A 121 -10.68 -7.90 -9.13
CA ARG A 121 -12.09 -7.49 -9.05
C ARG A 121 -12.96 -8.65 -8.57
N ALA A 122 -12.74 -9.83 -9.13
CA ALA A 122 -13.40 -11.05 -8.70
C ALA A 122 -13.04 -11.36 -7.23
N PHE A 123 -11.77 -11.22 -6.84
CA PHE A 123 -11.32 -11.41 -5.47
C PHE A 123 -12.04 -10.48 -4.48
N LEU A 124 -12.10 -9.18 -4.75
CA LEU A 124 -12.75 -8.20 -3.87
C LEU A 124 -14.27 -8.41 -3.76
N SER A 125 -14.88 -9.03 -4.76
CA SER A 125 -16.31 -9.39 -4.74
C SER A 125 -16.56 -10.77 -4.12
N SER A 126 -15.49 -11.55 -3.89
CA SER A 126 -15.56 -12.91 -3.36
C SER A 126 -15.52 -12.95 -1.83
N PRO A 127 -16.00 -14.05 -1.22
CA PRO A 127 -15.88 -14.26 0.23
C PRO A 127 -14.44 -14.49 0.71
N PHE A 128 -13.46 -14.64 -0.20
CA PHE A 128 -12.04 -14.73 0.18
C PHE A 128 -11.46 -13.38 0.59
N SER A 129 -12.08 -12.28 0.18
CA SER A 129 -11.66 -10.95 0.62
C SER A 129 -12.11 -10.69 2.05
N GLN A 130 -11.20 -10.21 2.89
CA GLN A 130 -11.57 -9.79 4.24
C GLN A 130 -12.45 -8.52 4.15
N PRO A 131 -13.50 -8.40 4.98
CA PRO A 131 -14.33 -7.20 5.01
C PRO A 131 -13.50 -6.00 5.47
N ALA A 132 -13.88 -4.80 5.03
CA ALA A 132 -13.24 -3.58 5.50
C ALA A 132 -13.41 -3.42 7.02
N CYS A 133 -12.38 -2.89 7.68
CA CYS A 133 -12.38 -2.68 9.12
C CYS A 133 -13.05 -1.34 9.45
N SER A 134 -14.18 -1.38 10.15
CA SER A 134 -14.92 -0.18 10.60
C SER A 134 -14.53 0.30 11.99
N THR A 135 -13.79 -0.49 12.76
CA THR A 135 -13.40 -0.15 14.14
C THR A 135 -12.18 0.75 14.21
N GLU A 136 -11.33 0.76 13.18
CA GLU A 136 -10.17 1.63 13.07
C GLU A 136 -10.51 2.83 12.19
N PRO A 137 -10.41 4.08 12.70
CA PRO A 137 -10.85 5.27 11.97
C PRO A 137 -10.23 5.39 10.57
N LEU A 138 -8.92 5.15 10.46
CA LEU A 138 -8.20 5.26 9.19
C LEU A 138 -8.68 4.19 8.18
N CYS A 139 -8.87 2.95 8.64
CA CYS A 139 -9.40 1.90 7.76
C CYS A 139 -10.83 2.21 7.28
N ALA A 140 -11.66 2.78 8.15
CA ALA A 140 -13.04 3.15 7.81
C ALA A 140 -13.06 4.28 6.77
N GLU A 141 -12.17 5.27 6.87
CA GLU A 141 -12.00 6.32 5.87
C GLU A 141 -11.58 5.72 4.52
N PHE A 142 -10.56 4.86 4.51
CA PHE A 142 -10.12 4.20 3.27
C PHE A 142 -11.18 3.27 2.68
N ALA A 143 -12.11 2.74 3.46
CA ALA A 143 -13.17 1.85 2.99
C ALA A 143 -14.22 2.56 2.13
N GLN A 144 -14.23 3.90 2.10
CA GLN A 144 -15.20 4.68 1.32
C GLN A 144 -14.99 4.48 -0.20
N PRO A 145 -16.08 4.35 -0.97
CA PRO A 145 -15.99 4.19 -2.43
C PRO A 145 -15.41 5.44 -3.12
N GLU A 146 -15.58 6.63 -2.54
CA GLU A 146 -15.02 7.88 -3.03
C GLU A 146 -13.49 7.87 -3.00
N VAL A 147 -12.90 7.31 -1.93
CA VAL A 147 -11.45 7.14 -1.82
C VAL A 147 -10.93 6.19 -2.90
N LEU A 148 -11.65 5.10 -3.18
CA LEU A 148 -11.29 4.21 -4.30
C LEU A 148 -11.35 4.94 -5.64
N GLN A 149 -12.41 5.72 -5.90
CA GLN A 149 -12.52 6.53 -7.11
C GLN A 149 -11.36 7.51 -7.24
N MET A 150 -10.97 8.18 -6.16
CA MET A 150 -9.79 9.06 -6.14
C MET A 150 -8.51 8.28 -6.47
N LEU A 151 -8.30 7.11 -5.88
CA LEU A 151 -7.13 6.28 -6.17
C LEU A 151 -7.08 5.86 -7.65
N LEU A 152 -8.22 5.53 -8.26
CA LEU A 152 -8.33 5.17 -9.67
C LEU A 152 -8.00 6.34 -10.62
N THR A 153 -8.07 7.59 -10.16
CA THR A 153 -7.68 8.76 -10.98
C THR A 153 -6.16 8.94 -11.05
N VAL A 154 -5.43 8.41 -10.08
CA VAL A 154 -3.97 8.61 -9.96
C VAL A 154 -3.19 7.34 -10.22
N LEU A 155 -3.69 6.16 -9.87
CA LEU A 155 -3.00 4.88 -10.01
C LEU A 155 -3.63 4.00 -11.11
N PRO A 156 -2.83 3.10 -11.73
CA PRO A 156 -3.40 2.01 -12.51
C PRO A 156 -4.40 1.22 -11.68
N GLU A 157 -5.47 0.77 -12.34
CA GLU A 157 -6.63 0.16 -11.69
C GLU A 157 -6.27 -0.94 -10.69
N GLU A 158 -5.46 -1.91 -11.12
CA GLU A 158 -5.07 -3.04 -10.28
C GLU A 158 -4.30 -2.58 -9.03
N THR A 159 -3.39 -1.62 -9.19
CA THR A 159 -2.61 -1.06 -8.08
C THR A 159 -3.49 -0.28 -7.11
N ALA A 160 -4.47 0.47 -7.63
CA ALA A 160 -5.45 1.19 -6.82
C ALA A 160 -6.30 0.22 -5.98
N LEU A 161 -6.77 -0.87 -6.59
CA LEU A 161 -7.58 -1.88 -5.89
C LEU A 161 -6.79 -2.60 -4.79
N PHE A 162 -5.53 -2.96 -5.02
CA PHE A 162 -4.67 -3.52 -3.98
C PHE A 162 -4.39 -2.53 -2.86
N LEU A 163 -4.09 -1.27 -3.19
CA LEU A 163 -3.84 -0.24 -2.19
C LEU A 163 -5.08 0.03 -1.34
N TRP A 164 -6.25 0.15 -1.97
CA TRP A 164 -7.53 0.31 -1.31
C TRP A 164 -7.81 -0.87 -0.37
N TYR A 165 -7.66 -2.11 -0.83
CA TYR A 165 -7.78 -3.30 0.02
C TYR A 165 -6.83 -3.24 1.21
N ASN A 166 -5.54 -2.99 0.97
CA ASN A 166 -4.52 -3.00 2.01
C ASN A 166 -4.75 -1.93 3.10
N LYS A 167 -5.30 -0.77 2.74
CA LYS A 167 -5.50 0.35 3.68
C LYS A 167 -6.83 0.29 4.42
N SER A 168 -7.86 -0.32 3.83
CA SER A 168 -9.18 -0.45 4.46
C SER A 168 -9.33 -1.70 5.33
N ARG A 169 -8.33 -2.58 5.38
CA ARG A 169 -8.34 -3.80 6.21
C ARG A 169 -7.29 -3.74 7.31
N ARG A 170 -7.64 -4.28 8.48
CA ARG A 170 -6.76 -4.30 9.65
C ARG A 170 -5.51 -5.15 9.43
N ILE A 171 -5.66 -6.39 8.96
CA ILE A 171 -4.54 -7.36 8.86
C ILE A 171 -4.32 -7.95 7.47
N GLY A 172 -5.38 -8.20 6.70
CA GLY A 172 -5.27 -8.82 5.38
C GLY A 172 -4.56 -7.91 4.38
N ARG A 173 -3.62 -8.48 3.62
CA ARG A 173 -2.83 -7.77 2.61
C ARG A 173 -2.76 -8.58 1.32
N VAL A 174 -2.74 -7.86 0.20
CA VAL A 174 -2.34 -8.38 -1.10
C VAL A 174 -1.11 -7.60 -1.57
N CYS A 175 -0.01 -8.30 -1.83
CA CYS A 175 1.21 -7.68 -2.30
C CYS A 175 1.01 -7.13 -3.72
N PRO A 176 1.16 -5.82 -3.96
CA PRO A 176 0.94 -5.26 -5.29
C PRO A 176 1.97 -5.72 -6.34
N SER A 177 3.16 -6.17 -5.93
CA SER A 177 4.20 -6.62 -6.88
C SER A 177 4.02 -8.07 -7.34
N CYS A 178 3.59 -8.97 -6.45
CA CYS A 178 3.54 -10.41 -6.75
C CYS A 178 2.16 -11.04 -6.51
N ARG A 179 1.17 -10.21 -6.14
CA ARG A 179 -0.22 -10.58 -5.85
C ARG A 179 -0.40 -11.57 -4.69
N ARG A 180 0.63 -11.80 -3.87
CA ARG A 180 0.58 -12.70 -2.71
C ARG A 180 -0.43 -12.19 -1.69
N LEU A 181 -1.38 -13.05 -1.30
CA LEU A 181 -2.30 -12.84 -0.20
C LEU A 181 -1.63 -13.31 1.10
N TYR A 182 -1.65 -12.47 2.13
CA TYR A 182 -1.05 -12.76 3.43
C TYR A 182 -1.66 -11.88 4.53
N ASN A 183 -1.38 -12.17 5.79
CA ASN A 183 -1.70 -11.30 6.92
C ASN A 183 -0.43 -10.61 7.45
N LEU A 184 -0.61 -9.40 7.99
CA LEU A 184 0.47 -8.70 8.68
C LEU A 184 1.06 -9.54 9.81
N GLY A 185 2.39 -9.70 9.81
CA GLY A 185 3.10 -10.51 10.79
C GLY A 185 3.35 -11.95 10.36
N ASP A 186 2.77 -12.42 9.24
CA ASP A 186 3.06 -13.75 8.71
C ASP A 186 4.55 -13.91 8.37
N THR A 187 5.14 -15.02 8.80
CA THR A 187 6.46 -15.47 8.35
C THR A 187 6.30 -16.10 6.97
N LEU A 188 6.56 -15.31 5.93
CA LEU A 188 6.33 -15.75 4.56
C LEU A 188 7.53 -16.53 4.00
N PRO A 189 7.30 -17.62 3.25
CA PRO A 189 8.38 -18.31 2.55
C PRO A 189 9.10 -17.36 1.62
N ASP A 190 10.43 -17.42 1.64
CA ASP A 190 11.25 -16.57 0.80
C ASP A 190 10.91 -16.83 -0.67
N ALA A 191 10.85 -15.77 -1.48
CA ALA A 191 10.44 -15.91 -2.88
C ALA A 191 11.49 -16.68 -3.71
N VAL A 192 12.73 -16.68 -3.23
CA VAL A 192 13.88 -17.37 -3.80
C VAL A 192 14.26 -18.48 -2.83
N GLN A 193 13.43 -19.52 -2.71
CA GLN A 193 13.86 -20.69 -1.96
C GLN A 193 14.97 -21.37 -2.76
N ASP A 194 16.20 -21.31 -2.24
CA ASP A 194 17.30 -22.13 -2.73
C ASP A 194 16.92 -23.59 -2.50
N THR A 195 16.62 -24.31 -3.58
CA THR A 195 16.25 -25.75 -3.60
C THR A 195 17.32 -26.69 -3.05
N HIS A 196 18.41 -26.16 -2.51
CA HIS A 196 19.55 -26.88 -1.97
C HIS A 196 19.82 -26.61 -0.48
N GLY A 197 18.95 -25.86 0.20
CA GLY A 197 19.09 -25.56 1.62
C GLY A 197 18.77 -26.75 2.53
N ASP A 198 19.63 -26.99 3.51
CA ASP A 198 19.48 -27.99 4.58
C ASP A 198 18.12 -27.81 5.31
N PRO A 199 17.23 -28.82 5.33
CA PRO A 199 15.92 -28.72 5.97
C PRO A 199 16.00 -28.41 7.48
N ASP A 200 17.14 -28.69 8.12
CA ASP A 200 17.35 -28.41 9.56
C ASP A 200 17.76 -26.95 9.83
N ALA A 201 18.08 -26.15 8.81
CA ALA A 201 18.49 -24.76 8.99
C ALA A 201 17.33 -23.76 9.08
N GLN A 202 16.07 -24.21 8.93
CA GLN A 202 14.87 -23.36 9.11
C GLN A 202 14.51 -23.18 10.59
N VAL A 203 15.49 -22.86 11.42
CA VAL A 203 15.20 -22.25 12.73
C VAL A 203 14.43 -20.96 12.42
N GLU A 204 13.15 -20.93 12.81
CA GLU A 204 12.21 -19.83 12.58
C GLU A 204 12.79 -18.51 13.11
N LYS A 205 13.55 -17.82 12.28
CA LYS A 205 14.04 -16.48 12.62
C LYS A 205 12.82 -15.57 12.62
N PRO A 206 12.61 -14.76 13.69
CA PRO A 206 11.54 -13.79 13.70
C PRO A 206 11.69 -12.85 12.49
N PRO A 207 10.58 -12.43 11.87
CA PRO A 207 10.63 -11.54 10.73
C PRO A 207 11.37 -10.26 11.08
N SER A 208 12.15 -9.73 10.12
CA SER A 208 12.85 -8.46 10.31
C SER A 208 11.85 -7.36 10.69
N PRO A 209 12.12 -6.53 11.71
CA PRO A 209 11.21 -5.46 12.10
C PRO A 209 10.96 -4.45 10.96
N LEU A 210 11.92 -4.31 10.05
CA LEU A 210 11.77 -3.46 8.87
C LEU A 210 10.83 -4.06 7.82
N LEU A 211 10.77 -5.39 7.71
CA LEU A 211 9.82 -6.07 6.84
C LEU A 211 8.39 -5.85 7.35
N TYR A 212 8.16 -6.02 8.66
CA TYR A 212 6.86 -5.78 9.26
C TYR A 212 6.40 -4.33 9.05
N ARG A 213 7.30 -3.36 9.25
CA ARG A 213 7.03 -1.95 8.94
C ARG A 213 6.68 -1.76 7.46
N GLU A 214 7.45 -2.32 6.54
CA GLU A 214 7.17 -2.18 5.11
C GLU A 214 5.82 -2.79 4.70
N GLN A 215 5.47 -3.96 5.24
CA GLN A 215 4.16 -4.59 5.03
C GLN A 215 3.01 -3.67 5.50
N HIS A 216 3.19 -2.91 6.59
CA HIS A 216 2.22 -1.91 7.04
C HIS A 216 2.14 -0.69 6.12
N ILE A 217 3.29 -0.21 5.66
CA ILE A 217 3.41 1.00 4.85
C ILE A 217 2.81 0.74 3.47
N SER A 218 3.35 -0.21 2.71
CA SER A 218 3.04 -0.41 1.29
C SER A 218 2.23 -1.66 1.00
N GLY A 219 2.16 -2.61 1.94
CA GLY A 219 1.58 -3.93 1.68
C GLY A 219 2.50 -4.87 0.89
N LEU A 220 3.78 -4.54 0.73
CA LEU A 220 4.75 -5.40 0.06
C LEU A 220 5.22 -6.54 0.97
N CYS A 221 5.17 -7.78 0.45
CA CYS A 221 5.35 -8.97 1.27
C CYS A 221 6.81 -9.39 1.52
N SER A 222 7.78 -8.85 0.77
CA SER A 222 9.20 -9.23 0.89
C SER A 222 10.15 -8.14 0.40
N PRO A 223 11.44 -8.18 0.80
CA PRO A 223 12.46 -7.27 0.27
C PRO A 223 12.56 -7.31 -1.26
N LEU A 224 12.42 -8.49 -1.87
CA LEU A 224 12.44 -8.64 -3.32
C LEU A 224 11.26 -7.90 -3.99
N CYS A 225 10.06 -8.03 -3.45
CA CYS A 225 8.87 -7.34 -3.99
C CYS A 225 9.01 -5.82 -3.95
N PHE A 226 9.71 -5.30 -2.95
CA PHE A 226 10.02 -3.88 -2.87
C PHE A 226 11.14 -3.46 -3.78
N ILE A 227 12.20 -4.25 -3.95
CA ILE A 227 13.24 -3.96 -4.92
C ILE A 227 12.61 -3.84 -6.32
N LEU A 228 11.67 -4.73 -6.66
CA LEU A 228 10.90 -4.64 -7.90
C LEU A 228 10.06 -3.35 -7.97
N ALA A 229 9.32 -3.02 -6.90
CA ALA A 229 8.51 -1.81 -6.86
C ALA A 229 9.35 -0.50 -6.90
N ALA A 230 10.57 -0.55 -6.38
CA ALA A 230 11.51 0.55 -6.29
C ALA A 230 12.57 0.53 -7.41
N PHE A 231 12.42 -0.34 -8.42
CA PHE A 231 13.41 -0.52 -9.48
C PHE A 231 13.72 0.78 -10.24
N ASN A 232 12.71 1.64 -10.38
CA ASN A 232 12.85 2.97 -10.99
C ASN A 232 13.53 4.02 -10.08
N CYS A 233 13.84 3.68 -8.82
CA CYS A 233 14.54 4.50 -7.83
C CYS A 233 15.70 3.75 -7.17
N PRO A 234 16.71 3.26 -7.91
CA PRO A 234 17.73 2.38 -7.33
C PRO A 234 18.46 3.00 -6.13
N GLY A 235 18.68 4.33 -6.15
CA GLY A 235 19.29 5.06 -5.03
C GLY A 235 18.43 5.13 -3.76
N ALA A 236 17.10 5.01 -3.90
CA ALA A 236 16.18 5.11 -2.78
C ALA A 236 15.87 3.74 -2.13
N ILE A 237 16.22 2.62 -2.79
CA ILE A 237 15.84 1.27 -2.34
C ILE A 237 16.22 1.04 -0.87
N ARG A 238 17.50 1.23 -0.53
CA ARG A 238 17.97 0.99 0.84
C ARG A 238 17.48 2.02 1.83
N ALA A 239 17.37 3.28 1.39
CA ALA A 239 17.03 4.39 2.26
C ALA A 239 15.53 4.45 2.59
N ALA A 240 14.66 3.94 1.70
CA ALA A 240 13.21 3.99 1.85
C ALA A 240 12.57 2.73 2.47
N TRP A 241 13.33 1.63 2.58
CA TRP A 241 12.80 0.36 3.09
C TRP A 241 12.34 0.47 4.55
N GLY A 242 11.04 0.26 4.78
CA GLY A 242 10.42 0.30 6.10
C GLY A 242 10.39 1.69 6.73
N ARG A 243 10.50 2.76 5.91
CA ARG A 243 10.54 4.14 6.39
C ARG A 243 9.44 5.01 5.79
N MET A 244 8.85 5.86 6.63
CA MET A 244 7.87 6.87 6.23
C MET A 244 8.54 8.16 5.75
N ALA A 245 7.79 9.05 5.09
CA ALA A 245 8.36 10.26 4.45
C ALA A 245 9.12 11.18 5.43
N GLU A 246 8.67 11.26 6.68
CA GLU A 246 9.31 12.02 7.76
C GLU A 246 10.67 11.45 8.20
N GLU A 247 10.89 10.16 8.00
CA GLU A 247 12.14 9.46 8.31
C GLU A 247 13.14 9.50 7.13
N LEU A 248 12.72 9.99 5.97
CA LEU A 248 13.56 10.11 4.77
C LEU A 248 14.28 11.46 4.72
N ASP A 249 15.54 11.40 4.30
CA ASP A 249 16.30 12.59 3.94
C ASP A 249 15.81 13.15 2.61
N ASP A 250 16.03 14.46 2.41
CA ASP A 250 15.49 15.18 1.26
C ASP A 250 16.05 14.65 -0.07
N ALA A 251 17.26 14.07 -0.07
CA ALA A 251 17.86 13.45 -1.24
C ALA A 251 17.13 12.16 -1.64
N THR A 252 16.86 11.25 -0.69
CA THR A 252 16.09 10.03 -0.96
C THR A 252 14.66 10.37 -1.38
N TRP A 253 14.03 11.35 -0.72
CA TRP A 253 12.69 11.79 -1.11
C TRP A 253 12.68 12.36 -2.53
N ALA A 254 13.66 13.17 -2.91
CA ALA A 254 13.77 13.69 -4.28
C ALA A 254 13.90 12.56 -5.32
N GLN A 255 14.61 11.49 -5.01
CA GLN A 255 14.71 10.31 -5.88
C GLN A 255 13.37 9.56 -6.02
N LEU A 256 12.59 9.41 -4.94
CA LEU A 256 11.25 8.82 -5.04
C LEU A 256 10.29 9.69 -5.88
N ASN A 257 10.49 11.01 -5.88
CA ASN A 257 9.67 11.93 -6.67
C ASN A 257 10.06 11.98 -8.16
N SER A 258 11.24 11.52 -8.56
CA SER A 258 11.71 11.61 -9.95
C SER A 258 11.08 10.56 -10.88
N VAL A 259 10.48 9.48 -10.34
CA VAL A 259 9.84 8.39 -11.10
C VAL A 259 8.75 8.88 -12.05
N GLY A 260 8.06 9.97 -11.71
CA GLY A 260 6.98 10.52 -12.53
C GLY A 260 7.44 11.39 -13.70
N ALA A 261 8.72 11.76 -13.78
CA ALA A 261 9.22 12.65 -14.82
C ALA A 261 9.64 11.90 -16.10
N SER A 262 10.00 10.62 -15.98
CA SER A 262 10.48 9.78 -17.08
C SER A 262 9.33 9.00 -17.71
N ALA A 263 8.42 9.70 -18.39
CA ALA A 263 7.13 9.22 -18.91
C ALA A 263 7.20 8.20 -20.08
N GLY A 264 8.27 7.40 -20.19
CA GLY A 264 8.54 6.56 -21.37
C GLY A 264 8.41 5.04 -21.21
N ALA A 265 8.24 4.51 -19.99
CA ALA A 265 8.20 3.05 -19.75
C ALA A 265 6.89 2.62 -19.09
N HIS A 266 6.09 1.81 -19.79
CA HIS A 266 4.65 1.71 -19.59
C HIS A 266 4.13 0.66 -18.58
N SER A 267 4.94 -0.16 -17.91
CA SER A 267 4.40 -1.19 -16.99
C SER A 267 4.55 -0.88 -15.50
N ASP A 268 5.68 -0.31 -15.08
CA ASP A 268 6.05 -0.31 -13.65
C ASP A 268 5.78 1.02 -12.94
N HIS A 269 5.18 1.98 -13.65
CA HIS A 269 4.88 3.30 -13.13
C HIS A 269 3.94 3.25 -11.91
N GLY A 270 2.98 2.32 -11.91
CA GLY A 270 2.03 2.14 -10.81
C GLY A 270 2.70 1.79 -9.48
N LEU A 271 3.67 0.88 -9.49
CA LEU A 271 4.37 0.46 -8.27
C LEU A 271 5.24 1.57 -7.68
N GLY A 272 5.97 2.31 -8.52
CA GLY A 272 6.76 3.45 -8.07
C GLY A 272 5.89 4.57 -7.48
N MET A 273 4.72 4.81 -8.05
CA MET A 273 3.76 5.78 -7.51
C MET A 273 3.10 5.30 -6.22
N LEU A 274 2.69 4.02 -6.14
CA LEU A 274 2.20 3.40 -4.90
C LEU A 274 3.24 3.55 -3.79
N LEU A 275 4.51 3.27 -4.12
CA LEU A 275 5.61 3.47 -3.21
C LEU A 275 5.67 4.92 -2.70
N ARG A 276 5.63 5.92 -3.56
CA ARG A 276 5.64 7.31 -3.11
C ARG A 276 4.45 7.66 -2.22
N MET A 277 3.25 7.30 -2.66
CA MET A 277 1.99 7.60 -1.96
C MET A 277 1.98 6.97 -0.56
N THR A 278 2.32 5.69 -0.44
CA THR A 278 2.25 4.95 0.83
C THR A 278 3.17 5.45 1.94
N ARG A 279 4.15 6.31 1.65
CA ARG A 279 5.01 6.93 2.67
C ARG A 279 4.43 8.20 3.28
N LEU A 280 3.29 8.64 2.77
CA LEU A 280 2.49 9.73 3.32
C LEU A 280 1.35 9.13 4.15
N HIS A 281 1.07 9.70 5.33
CA HIS A 281 0.07 9.16 6.27
C HIS A 281 -1.32 8.98 5.65
N ASP A 282 -1.72 9.90 4.78
CA ASP A 282 -3.01 9.97 4.07
C ASP A 282 -2.86 9.65 2.58
N LEU A 283 -1.79 8.95 2.20
CA LEU A 283 -1.35 8.75 0.82
C LEU A 283 -1.05 10.04 0.04
N GLY A 284 -1.02 11.20 0.72
CA GLY A 284 -0.94 12.52 0.10
C GLY A 284 -2.27 13.00 -0.50
N LEU A 285 -3.39 12.34 -0.20
CA LEU A 285 -4.70 12.71 -0.77
C LEU A 285 -5.20 14.06 -0.25
N ALA A 286 -4.85 14.48 0.96
CA ALA A 286 -5.22 15.82 1.45
C ALA A 286 -4.65 16.93 0.56
N GLN A 287 -3.47 16.71 -0.03
CA GLN A 287 -2.85 17.67 -0.96
C GLN A 287 -3.64 17.80 -2.27
N LEU A 288 -4.38 16.76 -2.68
CA LEU A 288 -5.23 16.79 -3.88
C LEU A 288 -6.55 17.53 -3.61
N CYS A 289 -7.06 17.48 -2.38
CA CYS A 289 -8.34 18.09 -2.01
C CYS A 289 -8.22 19.60 -1.69
N THR A 290 -7.03 20.13 -1.44
CA THR A 290 -6.81 21.55 -1.12
C THR A 290 -5.75 22.22 -2.01
N PRO A 291 -5.96 22.30 -3.34
CA PRO A 291 -4.96 22.88 -4.25
C PRO A 291 -4.76 24.39 -4.08
N GLU A 292 -5.70 25.11 -3.45
CA GLU A 292 -5.78 26.57 -3.53
C GLU A 292 -5.13 27.35 -2.38
N ILE A 293 -4.76 26.70 -1.27
CA ILE A 293 -4.35 27.43 -0.05
C ILE A 293 -2.84 27.79 -0.04
N GLU A 294 -2.00 27.17 -0.89
CA GLU A 294 -0.54 27.42 -0.87
C GLU A 294 -0.05 28.47 -1.87
N ALA A 295 -0.90 29.05 -2.72
CA ALA A 295 -0.48 29.99 -3.77
C ALA A 295 -0.44 31.47 -3.34
N GLU A 296 -1.16 31.88 -2.28
CA GLU A 296 -1.36 33.32 -2.00
C GLU A 296 -0.50 33.91 -0.87
N GLU A 297 0.24 33.11 -0.10
CA GLU A 297 1.01 33.62 1.05
C GLU A 297 2.41 34.18 0.71
N SER A 298 2.88 34.08 -0.54
CA SER A 298 4.23 34.54 -0.92
C SER A 298 4.29 35.98 -1.46
N ASP A 299 3.16 36.55 -1.90
CA ASP A 299 3.18 37.80 -2.68
C ASP A 299 2.63 39.02 -1.92
N ALA A 300 2.05 38.82 -0.73
CA ALA A 300 1.48 39.92 0.07
C ALA A 300 2.51 40.73 0.89
N GLN A 301 3.81 40.39 0.84
CA GLN A 301 4.82 41.02 1.70
C GLN A 301 5.75 42.02 0.98
N GLN A 302 5.41 42.47 -0.24
CA GLN A 302 6.28 43.34 -1.03
C GLN A 302 5.65 44.64 -1.57
N TRP A 303 4.53 45.12 -0.99
CA TRP A 303 3.93 46.39 -1.42
C TRP A 303 3.51 47.33 -0.28
N TYR A 304 4.47 47.75 0.55
CA TYR A 304 4.37 49.03 1.24
C TYR A 304 5.51 49.94 0.78
N PRO A 305 5.26 50.94 -0.09
CA PRO A 305 6.24 51.99 -0.33
C PRO A 305 6.40 52.79 0.97
N SER A 306 7.61 52.78 1.51
CA SER A 306 8.00 53.62 2.63
C SER A 306 7.94 55.08 2.19
N VAL A 307 6.85 55.77 2.55
CA VAL A 307 6.74 57.22 2.37
C VAL A 307 7.58 57.86 3.47
N ALA A 308 8.81 58.25 3.11
CA ALA A 308 9.66 59.07 3.93
C ALA A 308 9.02 60.46 4.06
N VAL A 309 8.51 60.77 5.26
CA VAL A 309 8.14 62.14 5.64
C VAL A 309 9.42 62.82 6.12
N ALA A 310 10.00 63.66 5.27
CA ALA A 310 11.05 64.60 5.66
C ALA A 310 10.42 65.83 6.29
N ALA A 311 10.93 66.23 7.45
CA ALA A 311 10.68 67.52 8.11
C ALA A 311 12.03 68.22 8.32
#